data_AF-A0A0C3A5R9-F1
#
_entry.id   AF-A0A0C3A5R9-F1
#
_cell.length_a   1.000
_cell.length_b   1.000
_cell.length_c   1.000
_cell.angle_alpha   90.00
_cell.angle_beta   90.00
_cell.angle_gamma   90.00
#
_symmetry.space_group_name_H-M   'P 1'
#
loop_
_entity.id
_entity.type
_entity.pdbx_description
1 polymer ?
#
loop_
_entity_poly.entity_id
_entity_poly.type
_entity_poly.pdbx_seq_one_letter_code
_entity_poly.pdbx_strand_id
1 'polypeptide(L)' 'LWLYGMPGIGKSSIAHSICRRLHESKQLGGSFFCRRDDPVLSEAKMVLPTLIYGLAGRFGPYRNCVVQALRDDPQLMPQ' A
#
# COMPACT_ATOMS: atom_id res chain seq x y z
N LEU A 1 -2.82 14.97 3.75
CA LEU A 1 -3.26 15.20 5.14
C LEU A 1 -2.23 14.56 6.08
N TRP A 2 -1.72 15.30 7.06
CA TRP A 2 -0.82 14.76 8.08
C TRP A 2 -1.56 14.70 9.43
N LEU A 3 -1.63 13.51 10.04
CA LEU A 3 -2.28 13.29 11.34
C LEU A 3 -1.21 13.13 12.42
N TYR A 4 -1.13 14.06 13.36
CA TYR A 4 -0.13 14.09 14.44
C TYR A 4 -0.77 14.12 15.83
N GLY A 5 -0.01 13.74 16.85
CA GLY A 5 -0.43 13.74 18.26
C GLY A 5 0.11 12.52 19.04
N MET A 6 -0.15 12.48 20.35
CA MET A 6 0.40 11.44 21.25
C MET A 6 0.06 10.00 20.79
N PRO A 7 0.92 9.01 21.09
CA PRO A 7 0.57 7.60 20.91
C PRO A 7 -0.77 7.26 21.58
N GLY A 8 -1.55 6.35 20.99
CA GLY A 8 -2.82 5.90 21.58
C GLY A 8 -4.07 6.76 21.30
N ILE A 9 -3.94 7.98 20.78
CA ILE A 9 -5.11 8.87 20.53
C ILE A 9 -5.97 8.48 19.31
N GLY A 10 -5.73 7.32 18.69
CA GLY A 10 -6.54 6.82 17.58
C GLY A 10 -6.18 7.35 16.18
N LYS A 11 -4.97 7.90 15.98
CA LYS A 11 -4.52 8.37 14.64
C LYS A 11 -4.66 7.30 13.55
N SER A 12 -4.17 6.08 13.82
CA SER A 12 -4.30 4.95 12.89
C SER A 12 -5.75 4.54 12.69
N SER A 13 -6.58 4.62 13.74
CA SER A 13 -8.03 4.34 13.66
C SER A 13 -8.76 5.32 12.74
N ILE A 14 -8.39 6.61 12.77
CA ILE A 14 -8.93 7.62 11.84
C ILE A 14 -8.48 7.31 10.41
N ALA A 15 -7.19 7.07 10.18
CA ALA A 15 -6.66 6.73 8.86
C ALA A 15 -7.34 5.47 8.28
N HIS A 16 -7.52 4.45 9.10
CA HIS A 16 -8.23 3.22 8.74
C HIS A 16 -9.70 3.48 8.39
N SER A 17 -10.40 4.31 9.18
CA SER A 17 -11.80 4.67 8.93
C SER A 17 -11.97 5.42 7.60
N ILE A 18 -11.04 6.32 7.26
CA ILE A 18 -11.02 7.01 5.96
C ILE A 18 -10.81 6.00 4.83
N CYS A 19 -9.81 5.12 4.96
CA CYS A 19 -9.53 4.09 3.96
C CYS A 19 -10.74 3.18 3.75
N ARG A 20 -11.41 2.76 4.82
CA ARG A 20 -12.63 1.95 4.76
C ARG A 20 -13.74 2.65 3.97
N ARG A 21 -14.03 3.92 4.26
CA ARG A 21 -15.05 4.69 3.53
C ARG A 21 -14.73 4.82 2.04
N LEU A 22 -13.47 5.09 1.70
CA LEU A 22 -13.01 5.15 0.31
C LEU A 22 -13.09 3.79 -0.38
N HIS A 23 -12.85 2.70 0.35
CA HIS A 23 -12.99 1.35 -0.19
C HIS A 23 -14.44 1.04 -0.52
N GLU A 24 -15.35 1.32 0.43
CA GLU A 24 -16.80 1.14 0.27
C GLU A 24 -17.35 1.98 -0.90
N SER A 25 -16.83 3.18 -1.13
CA SER A 25 -17.19 4.02 -2.29
C SER A 25 -16.46 3.65 -3.60
N LYS A 26 -15.64 2.59 -3.60
CA LYS A 26 -14.77 2.17 -4.71
C LYS A 26 -13.73 3.20 -5.15
N GLN A 27 -13.46 4.22 -4.35
CA GLN A 27 -12.49 5.30 -4.61
C GLN A 27 -11.11 5.06 -4.00
N LEU A 28 -10.93 4.03 -3.17
CA LEU A 28 -9.62 3.70 -2.62
C LEU A 28 -8.72 3.11 -3.70
N GLY A 29 -7.66 3.79 -4.10
CA GLY A 29 -6.65 3.25 -5.03
C GLY A 29 -5.79 2.16 -4.39
N GLY A 30 -5.39 2.35 -3.13
CA GLY A 30 -4.61 1.42 -2.33
C GLY A 30 -4.33 2.00 -0.95
N SER A 31 -3.84 1.17 -0.02
CA SER A 31 -3.48 1.60 1.33
C SER A 31 -2.39 0.70 1.91
N PHE A 32 -1.52 1.25 2.76
CA PHE A 32 -0.51 0.52 3.51
C PHE A 32 -0.53 0.94 4.97
N PHE A 33 -0.46 -0.01 5.89
CA PHE A 33 -0.42 0.24 7.33
C PHE A 33 0.78 -0.48 7.94
N CYS A 34 1.71 0.28 8.52
CA CYS A 34 2.83 -0.33 9.22
C CYS A 34 2.34 -1.04 10.48
N ARG A 35 2.68 -2.32 10.61
CA ARG A 35 2.38 -3.14 11.78
C ARG A 35 3.66 -3.45 12.51
N ARG A 36 3.76 -3.04 13.78
CA ARG A 36 4.98 -3.21 14.59
C ARG A 36 5.27 -4.68 14.90
N ASP A 37 4.22 -5.48 15.00
CA ASP A 37 4.22 -6.91 15.28
C ASP A 37 4.47 -7.77 14.04
N ASP A 38 4.57 -7.17 12.85
CA ASP A 38 4.77 -7.87 11.58
C ASP A 38 6.12 -7.46 10.97
N PRO A 39 7.10 -8.36 10.88
CA PRO A 39 8.42 -8.02 10.36
C PRO A 39 8.36 -7.58 8.89
N VAL A 40 7.39 -8.06 8.11
CA VAL A 40 7.24 -7.68 6.70
C VAL A 40 6.59 -6.30 6.59
N LEU A 41 5.51 -6.06 7.34
CA LEU A 41 4.76 -4.79 7.25
C LEU A 41 5.38 -3.67 8.11
N SER A 42 6.36 -3.96 8.95
CA SER A 42 7.12 -2.94 9.69
C SER A 42 8.22 -2.28 8.85
N GLU A 43 8.61 -2.91 7.73
CA GLU A 43 9.70 -2.46 6.89
C GLU A 43 9.26 -1.43 5.85
N ALA A 44 9.89 -0.24 5.87
CA ALA A 44 9.57 0.83 4.93
C ALA A 44 9.76 0.42 3.46
N LYS A 45 10.70 -0.50 3.17
CA LYS A 45 10.91 -1.02 1.81
C LYS A 45 9.70 -1.79 1.26
N MET A 46 8.81 -2.28 2.12
CA MET A 46 7.62 -3.04 1.70
C MET A 46 6.44 -2.16 1.30
N VAL A 47 6.50 -0.84 1.53
CA VAL A 47 5.42 0.09 1.17
C VAL A 47 5.14 0.04 -0.34
N LEU A 48 6.17 0.22 -1.18
CA LEU A 48 6.00 0.26 -2.64
C LEU A 48 5.62 -1.10 -3.22
N PRO A 49 6.31 -2.23 -2.91
CA PRO A 49 5.93 -3.54 -3.42
C PRO A 49 4.48 -3.92 -3.09
N THR A 50 4.02 -3.63 -1.88
CA THR A 50 2.64 -3.92 -1.46
C THR A 50 1.62 -3.13 -2.28
N LEU A 51 1.89 -1.83 -2.51
CA LEU A 51 1.01 -0.99 -3.31
C LEU A 51 1.01 -1.40 -4.79
N ILE A 52 2.18 -1.69 -5.36
CA ILE A 52 2.33 -2.16 -6.75
C ILE A 52 1.54 -3.46 -6.94
N TYR A 53 1.71 -4.42 -6.04
CA TYR A 53 0.99 -5.69 -6.08
C TYR A 53 -0.54 -5.48 -6.00
N GLY A 54 -1.01 -4.68 -5.03
CA GLY A 54 -2.43 -4.40 -4.87
C GLY A 54 -3.06 -3.70 -6.08
N LEU A 55 -2.35 -2.72 -6.65
CA LEU A 55 -2.79 -2.01 -7.85
C LEU A 55 -2.81 -2.92 -9.08
N ALA A 56 -1.79 -3.77 -9.27
CA ALA A 56 -1.72 -4.73 -10.37
C ALA A 56 -2.83 -5.80 -10.27
N GLY A 57 -3.24 -6.18 -9.06
CA GLY A 57 -4.38 -7.05 -8.86
C GLY A 57 -5.70 -6.42 -9.33
N ARG A 58 -5.85 -5.10 -9.20
CA ARG A 58 -7.10 -4.38 -9.49
C ARG A 58 -7.19 -3.78 -10.88
N PHE A 59 -6.06 -3.35 -11.46
CA PHE A 59 -6.02 -2.59 -12.70
C PHE A 59 -5.22 -3.34 -13.77
N GLY A 60 -5.93 -3.97 -14.71
CA GLY A 60 -5.31 -4.77 -15.79
C GLY A 60 -4.26 -4.02 -16.63
N PRO A 61 -4.53 -2.80 -17.11
CA PRO A 61 -3.54 -2.02 -17.85
C PRO A 61 -2.28 -1.75 -17.04
N TYR A 62 -2.43 -1.39 -15.76
CA TYR A 62 -1.30 -1.17 -14.86
C TYR A 62 -0.49 -2.45 -14.64
N ARG A 63 -1.15 -3.59 -14.44
CA ARG A 63 -0.49 -4.90 -14.35
C ARG A 63 0.37 -5.19 -15.57
N ASN A 64 -0.14 -4.93 -16.77
CA ASN A 64 0.62 -5.15 -18.00
C ASN A 64 1.88 -4.29 -18.04
N CYS A 65 1.80 -3.03 -17.61
CA CYS A 65 2.96 -2.15 -17.48
C CYS A 65 3.97 -2.68 -16.45
N VAL A 66 3.50 -3.13 -15.29
CA VAL A 66 4.38 -3.72 -14.24
C VAL A 66 5.08 -4.97 -14.76
N VAL A 67 4.34 -5.88 -15.40
CA VAL A 67 4.93 -7.10 -15.99
C VAL A 67 5.95 -6.76 -17.06
N GLN A 68 5.68 -5.77 -17.90
CA GLN A 68 6.63 -5.34 -18.93
C GLN A 68 7.89 -4.75 -18.28
N ALA A 69 7.74 -3.86 -17.31
CA ALA A 69 8.88 -3.27 -16.59
C ALA A 69 9.76 -4.34 -15.91
N LEU A 70 9.15 -5.36 -15.29
CA LEU A 70 9.89 -6.47 -14.67
C LEU A 70 10.59 -7.39 -15.70
N ARG A 71 10.06 -7.48 -16.93
CA ARG A 71 10.73 -8.21 -18.02
C ARG A 71 11.91 -7.43 -18.59
N ASP A 72 11.76 -6.11 -18.71
CA ASP A 72 12.78 -5.22 -19.25
C ASP A 72 13.94 -5.03 -18.26
N ASP A 73 13.65 -4.99 -16.95
CA ASP A 73 14.65 -4.92 -15.89
C ASP A 73 14.36 -5.92 -14.75
N PRO A 74 14.99 -7.11 -14.79
CA PRO A 74 14.85 -8.12 -13.74
C PRO A 74 15.34 -7.68 -12.34
N GLN A 75 16.14 -6.61 -12.23
CA GLN A 75 16.63 -6.12 -10.94
C GLN A 75 15.54 -5.42 -10.12
N LEU A 76 14.42 -5.06 -10.75
CA LEU A 76 13.24 -4.49 -10.09
C LEU A 76 12.44 -5.51 -9.29
N MET A 77 12.74 -6.81 -9.40
CA MET A 77 12.11 -7.80 -8.55
C MET A 77 12.48 -7.55 -7.08
N PRO A 78 11.50 -7.55 -6.16
CA PRO A 78 11.80 -7.44 -4.75
C PRO A 78 12.73 -8.59 -4.32
N GLN A 79 13.82 -8.23 -3.64
CA GLN A 79 14.81 -9.15 -3.05
C GLN A 79 14.25 -9.87 -1.82
#